data_AF-R1D007-F1
#
_entry.id   AF-R1D007-F1
#
_cell.length_a   1.000
_cell.length_b   1.000
_cell.length_c   1.000
_cell.angle_alpha   90.00
_cell.angle_beta   90.00
_cell.angle_gamma   90.00
#
_symmetry.space_group_name_H-M   'P 1'
#
loop_
_entity.id
_entity.type
_entity.pdbx_description
1 polymer ?
#
loop_
_entity_poly.entity_id
_entity_poly.type
_entity_poly.pdbx_seq_one_letter_code
_entity_poly.pdbx_strand_id
1 'polypeptide(L)'
;MECPICLEVQDGPQHQCREGHVYCASCDSNLRAPRRCPECRMALGPLNQAIRCRSHEERIAALPAACSHCGLATTRGEVAAHEQDCPQRPRACAAAEAGCAWSGLLADKAAHEATCPFAVCQRMMAPLVAEMRAENSQLRAENERLRSRVAALEAGEAGEEGGRRVRQRVGAAPHDAPPSNAAVQAMDVAAATAALRVHVSDSRVAAAACKRLEELCMEDQNEQVAADAGAIEAIVAALQAHPQEAEVQAEGCAALTNVCFVNDAAGRARKQRAVAAGAIEAVVAALQAHPQVAGLQQRGCAALTNVCSGDDAAGRARKQRAVAAGAIEAVLAALQAHPQVAGLQQRGCAALGNVCSGDDAAGPARIQRAADAGAIEAVVAALQAHPQVEGVQQHICAALVNVCSGTDAAGRARSQRAADAGAIEAVVAALQAHPQEAGVQQHGCAALGNVCYGDDAVGLARKQRAADAGAIEAVVAAMQALPEVEEVQEMGCWALRNVCFGTDASARARRQRAVTARAPEAATAALQAHPENAAVQEEGQQLRDLLV
;
A
#
# COMPACT_ATOMS: atom_id res chain seq x y z
N MET A 1 49.59 -3.49 5.33
CA MET A 1 48.64 -2.45 4.86
C MET A 1 47.24 -2.82 5.28
N GLU A 2 46.92 -4.12 5.30
CA GLU A 2 45.72 -4.68 5.90
C GLU A 2 45.55 -4.26 7.37
N CYS A 3 44.29 -4.09 7.76
CA CYS A 3 43.91 -3.85 9.15
C CYS A 3 44.08 -5.16 9.95
N PRO A 4 44.74 -5.14 11.12
CA PRO A 4 44.95 -6.35 11.94
C PRO A 4 43.65 -6.94 12.53
N ILE A 5 42.53 -6.20 12.45
CA ILE A 5 41.23 -6.62 12.99
C ILE A 5 40.40 -7.33 11.91
N CYS A 6 40.18 -6.69 10.75
CA CYS A 6 39.37 -7.28 9.67
C CYS A 6 40.18 -8.02 8.61
N LEU A 7 41.50 -7.94 8.64
CA LEU A 7 42.43 -8.56 7.68
C LEU A 7 42.21 -8.08 6.23
N GLU A 8 41.60 -6.91 6.06
CA GLU A 8 41.33 -6.30 4.75
C GLU A 8 42.02 -4.95 4.62
N VAL A 9 42.29 -4.54 3.37
CA VAL A 9 42.71 -3.18 3.03
C VAL A 9 41.46 -2.34 2.82
N GLN A 10 41.17 -1.49 3.80
CA GLN A 10 40.00 -0.63 3.83
C GLN A 10 40.34 0.76 3.30
N ASP A 11 39.52 1.30 2.41
CA ASP A 11 39.66 2.67 1.92
C ASP A 11 39.19 3.70 2.98
N GLY A 12 39.68 4.93 2.90
CA GLY A 12 39.31 6.01 3.82
C GLY A 12 40.14 6.05 5.12
N PRO A 13 39.63 6.70 6.19
CA PRO A 13 40.42 7.05 7.37
C PRO A 13 41.05 5.86 8.09
N GLN A 14 42.34 5.98 8.41
CA GLN A 14 43.10 4.97 9.15
C GLN A 14 43.48 5.54 10.50
N HIS A 15 43.19 4.82 11.57
CA HIS A 15 43.49 5.23 12.94
C HIS A 15 44.79 4.59 13.42
N GLN A 16 45.53 5.32 14.25
CA GLN A 16 46.81 4.90 14.79
C GLN A 16 46.83 5.08 16.31
N CYS A 17 47.45 4.14 17.02
CA CYS A 17 47.71 4.30 18.46
C CYS A 17 49.00 5.11 18.68
N ARG A 18 49.25 5.60 19.90
CA ARG A 18 50.48 6.37 20.21
C ARG A 18 51.80 5.63 20.00
N GLU A 19 51.77 4.29 19.97
CA GLU A 19 52.94 3.42 19.69
C GLU A 19 53.10 3.11 18.20
N GLY A 20 52.22 3.63 17.33
CA GLY A 20 52.39 3.53 15.87
C GLY A 20 51.57 2.45 15.16
N HIS A 21 50.91 1.52 15.85
CA HIS A 21 50.04 0.49 15.22
C HIS A 21 48.82 1.12 14.52
N VAL A 22 48.54 0.69 13.29
CA VAL A 22 47.52 1.25 12.40
C VAL A 22 46.40 0.25 12.12
N TYR A 23 45.16 0.71 12.18
CA TYR A 23 43.94 -0.07 11.92
C TYR A 23 42.86 0.83 11.30
N CYS A 24 41.90 0.26 10.58
CA CYS A 24 40.89 1.07 9.90
C CYS A 24 39.90 1.71 10.88
N ALA A 25 39.36 2.87 10.51
CA ALA A 25 38.41 3.61 11.35
C ALA A 25 37.15 2.78 11.70
N SER A 26 36.64 1.98 10.75
CA SER A 26 35.48 1.12 10.95
C SER A 26 35.70 0.06 12.03
N CYS A 27 36.90 -0.53 12.09
CA CYS A 27 37.22 -1.49 13.14
C CYS A 27 37.45 -0.79 14.49
N ASP A 28 38.00 0.43 14.50
CA ASP A 28 38.17 1.22 15.72
C ASP A 28 36.83 1.63 16.35
N SER A 29 35.84 2.03 15.54
CA SER A 29 34.49 2.34 16.02
C SER A 29 33.78 1.14 16.63
N ASN A 30 34.17 -0.09 16.25
CA ASN A 30 33.58 -1.33 16.73
C ASN A 30 34.30 -1.93 17.94
N LEU A 31 35.39 -1.31 18.42
CA LEU A 31 36.07 -1.76 19.63
C LEU A 31 35.22 -1.50 20.87
N ARG A 32 35.07 -2.54 21.72
CA ARG A 32 34.34 -2.44 22.99
C ARG A 32 35.03 -1.45 23.94
N ALA A 33 34.23 -0.69 24.69
CA ALA A 33 34.74 0.23 25.72
C ALA A 33 35.23 -0.54 26.97
N PRO A 34 36.35 -0.13 27.61
CA PRO A 34 37.26 0.93 27.18
C PRO A 34 38.08 0.50 25.95
N ARG A 35 38.14 1.36 24.94
CA ARG A 35 38.84 1.06 23.68
C ARG A 35 40.33 0.88 23.91
N ARG A 36 40.90 -0.17 23.34
CA ARG A 36 42.32 -0.54 23.47
C ARG A 36 42.89 -0.91 22.11
N CYS A 37 44.16 -0.56 21.89
CA CYS A 37 44.87 -0.96 20.69
C CYS A 37 44.88 -2.51 20.59
N PRO A 38 44.48 -3.10 19.45
CA PRO A 38 44.46 -4.56 19.27
C PRO A 38 45.84 -5.22 19.42
N GLU A 39 46.90 -4.48 19.09
CA GLU A 39 48.27 -5.01 19.08
C GLU A 39 48.98 -4.80 20.42
N CYS A 40 49.09 -3.55 20.89
CA CYS A 40 49.83 -3.25 22.13
C CYS A 40 48.97 -3.09 23.39
N ARG A 41 47.64 -3.20 23.28
CA ARG A 41 46.65 -3.10 24.39
C ARG A 41 46.62 -1.77 25.14
N MET A 42 47.37 -0.77 24.69
CA MET A 42 47.33 0.60 25.22
C MET A 42 45.93 1.20 25.07
N ALA A 43 45.52 2.03 26.03
CA ALA A 43 44.24 2.72 26.01
C ALA A 43 44.15 3.71 24.84
N LEU A 44 43.05 3.64 24.10
CA LEU A 44 42.71 4.58 23.04
C LEU A 44 41.80 5.67 23.60
N GLY A 45 41.98 6.91 23.12
CA GLY A 45 41.09 8.04 23.46
C GLY A 45 39.69 7.90 22.87
N PRO A 46 38.78 8.85 23.14
CA PRO A 46 37.46 8.87 22.52
C PRO A 46 37.56 8.98 20.99
N LEU A 47 36.54 8.49 20.26
CA LEU A 47 36.62 8.26 18.81
C LEU A 47 36.84 9.57 18.02
N ASN A 48 36.25 10.66 18.51
CA ASN A 48 36.45 12.01 17.97
C ASN A 48 37.87 12.57 18.14
N GLN A 49 38.72 11.91 18.92
CA GLN A 49 40.13 12.26 19.14
C GLN A 49 41.08 11.14 18.64
N ALA A 50 40.60 10.24 17.79
CA ALA A 50 41.45 9.21 17.20
C ALA A 50 42.58 9.86 16.37
N ILE A 51 43.81 9.33 16.51
CA ILE A 51 44.96 9.82 15.74
C ILE A 51 44.84 9.23 14.34
N ARG A 52 44.74 10.09 13.33
CA ARG A 52 44.57 9.68 11.93
C ARG A 52 45.92 9.54 11.23
N CYS A 53 46.21 8.38 10.66
CA CYS A 53 47.46 8.07 9.96
C CYS A 53 47.37 8.40 8.47
N ARG A 54 47.56 9.68 8.13
CA ARG A 54 47.47 10.15 6.73
C ARG A 54 48.46 9.47 5.78
N SER A 55 49.66 9.15 6.25
CA SER A 55 50.65 8.45 5.43
C SER A 55 50.22 7.03 5.06
N HIS A 56 49.47 6.34 5.94
CA HIS A 56 48.91 5.02 5.62
C HIS A 56 47.74 5.12 4.64
N GLU A 57 46.92 6.17 4.77
CA GLU A 57 45.85 6.48 3.82
C GLU A 57 46.38 6.76 2.42
N GLU A 58 47.41 7.59 2.29
CA GLU A 58 48.07 7.91 1.02
C GLU A 58 48.63 6.65 0.34
N ARG A 59 49.24 5.75 1.13
CA ARG A 59 49.73 4.47 0.61
C ARG A 59 48.61 3.56 0.14
N ILE A 60 47.46 3.55 0.82
CA ILE A 60 46.31 2.71 0.43
C ILE A 60 45.69 3.28 -0.85
N ALA A 61 45.53 4.61 -0.89
CA ALA A 61 45.02 5.33 -2.05
C ALA A 61 45.87 5.08 -3.30
N ALA A 62 47.20 4.97 -3.15
CA ALA A 62 48.14 4.70 -4.24
C ALA A 62 48.18 3.24 -4.74
N LEU A 63 47.47 2.30 -4.08
CA LEU A 63 47.44 0.91 -4.55
C LEU A 63 46.78 0.82 -5.93
N PRO A 64 47.25 -0.08 -6.82
CA PRO A 64 46.63 -0.29 -8.12
C PRO A 64 45.17 -0.70 -8.00
N ALA A 65 44.33 -0.10 -8.85
CA ALA A 65 42.94 -0.45 -9.05
C ALA A 65 42.63 -0.40 -10.56
N ALA A 66 41.53 -1.00 -10.97
CA ALA A 66 41.03 -0.89 -12.33
C ALA A 66 39.56 -0.51 -12.29
N CYS A 67 39.13 0.35 -13.21
CA CYS A 67 37.72 0.66 -13.37
C CYS A 67 36.92 -0.59 -13.76
N SER A 68 35.81 -0.83 -13.07
CA SER A 68 34.94 -2.00 -13.31
C SER A 68 34.22 -1.96 -14.67
N HIS A 69 34.23 -0.82 -15.37
CA HIS A 69 33.51 -0.61 -16.63
C HIS A 69 34.42 -0.57 -17.86
N CYS A 70 35.50 0.21 -17.82
CA CYS A 70 36.40 0.39 -18.97
C CYS A 70 37.74 -0.34 -18.82
N GLY A 71 38.03 -0.90 -17.65
CA GLY A 71 39.30 -1.57 -17.36
C GLY A 71 40.51 -0.64 -17.24
N LEU A 72 40.31 0.68 -17.20
CA LEU A 72 41.41 1.64 -17.04
C LEU A 72 42.15 1.38 -15.73
N ALA A 73 43.45 1.14 -15.83
CA ALA A 73 44.34 1.04 -14.68
C ALA A 73 44.49 2.43 -14.03
N THR A 74 44.18 2.51 -12.74
CA THR A 74 44.21 3.72 -11.92
C THR A 74 44.61 3.31 -10.49
N THR A 75 44.36 4.19 -9.52
CA THR A 75 44.65 3.96 -8.11
C THR A 75 43.35 3.84 -7.30
N ARG A 76 43.38 3.19 -6.13
CA ARG A 76 42.20 3.07 -5.25
C ARG A 76 41.61 4.42 -4.86
N GLY A 77 42.43 5.47 -4.75
CA GLY A 77 41.98 6.83 -4.44
C GLY A 77 41.20 7.51 -5.58
N GLU A 78 41.46 7.12 -6.82
CA GLU A 78 40.93 7.78 -8.03
C GLU A 78 39.81 6.98 -8.70
N VAL A 79 39.77 5.65 -8.51
CA VAL A 79 38.84 4.74 -9.21
C VAL A 79 37.37 5.11 -8.97
N ALA A 80 37.01 5.50 -7.74
CA ALA A 80 35.64 5.87 -7.40
C ALA A 80 35.17 7.15 -8.11
N ALA A 81 36.06 8.15 -8.25
CA ALA A 81 35.77 9.36 -8.99
C ALA A 81 35.68 9.06 -10.50
N HIS A 82 36.62 8.28 -11.02
CA HIS A 82 36.58 7.85 -12.42
C HIS A 82 35.31 7.07 -12.76
N GLU A 83 34.87 6.11 -11.92
CA GLU A 83 33.65 5.34 -12.15
C GLU A 83 32.37 6.19 -12.15
N GLN A 84 32.37 7.39 -11.56
CA GLN A 84 31.24 8.31 -11.67
C GLN A 84 31.08 8.86 -13.09
N ASP A 85 32.20 9.18 -13.73
CA ASP A 85 32.27 9.83 -15.05
C ASP A 85 32.75 8.90 -16.17
N CYS A 86 32.87 7.59 -15.89
CA CYS A 86 33.40 6.62 -16.84
C CYS A 86 32.50 6.51 -18.09
N PRO A 87 33.04 6.75 -19.31
CA PRO A 87 32.25 6.72 -20.53
C PRO A 87 31.58 5.38 -20.82
N GLN A 88 32.16 4.27 -20.33
CA GLN A 88 31.67 2.91 -20.50
C GLN A 88 30.66 2.49 -19.41
N ARG A 89 30.34 3.38 -18.47
CA ARG A 89 29.38 3.08 -17.41
C ARG A 89 27.95 3.13 -17.96
N PRO A 90 27.13 2.09 -17.74
CA PRO A 90 25.71 2.12 -18.12
C PRO A 90 24.94 3.23 -17.39
N ARG A 91 24.10 3.95 -18.13
CA ARG A 91 23.24 5.04 -17.66
C ARG A 91 21.89 4.99 -18.36
N ALA A 92 20.84 5.28 -17.60
CA ALA A 92 19.53 5.58 -18.16
C ALA A 92 19.45 7.03 -18.64
N CYS A 93 18.50 7.30 -19.54
CA CYS A 93 18.13 8.65 -19.97
C CYS A 93 17.61 9.49 -18.78
N ALA A 94 17.89 10.80 -18.76
CA ALA A 94 17.35 11.71 -17.75
C ALA A 94 15.81 11.74 -17.72
N ALA A 95 15.17 11.40 -18.84
CA ALA A 95 13.72 11.30 -18.97
C ALA A 95 13.17 9.88 -18.74
N ALA A 96 13.93 8.99 -18.08
CA ALA A 96 13.47 7.64 -17.76
C ALA A 96 12.17 7.65 -16.92
N GLU A 97 12.06 8.58 -15.97
CA GLU A 97 10.84 8.77 -15.17
C GLU A 97 9.64 9.27 -15.99
N ALA A 98 9.89 9.91 -17.13
CA ALA A 98 8.85 10.33 -18.07
C ALA A 98 8.50 9.26 -19.12
N GLY A 99 9.12 8.08 -19.05
CA GLY A 99 8.81 6.92 -19.91
C GLY A 99 9.89 6.57 -20.95
N CYS A 100 11.07 7.19 -20.92
CA CYS A 100 12.14 6.81 -21.83
C CYS A 100 12.80 5.48 -21.43
N ALA A 101 12.70 4.45 -22.26
CA ALA A 101 13.29 3.13 -22.02
C ALA A 101 14.78 2.99 -22.40
N TRP A 102 15.44 4.09 -22.81
CA TRP A 102 16.83 4.02 -23.24
C TRP A 102 17.79 3.79 -22.06
N SER A 103 18.63 2.77 -22.22
CA SER A 103 19.75 2.44 -21.34
C SER A 103 20.97 2.17 -22.22
N GLY A 104 22.06 2.89 -21.99
CA GLY A 104 23.26 2.81 -22.82
C GLY A 104 24.49 3.33 -22.09
N LEU A 105 25.60 3.45 -22.81
CA LEU A 105 26.85 3.95 -22.26
C LEU A 105 26.75 5.46 -21.99
N LEU A 106 27.43 5.95 -20.95
CA LEU A 106 27.48 7.39 -20.66
C LEU A 106 27.98 8.21 -21.87
N ALA A 107 28.88 7.64 -22.68
CA ALA A 107 29.35 8.24 -23.93
C ALA A 107 28.22 8.57 -24.93
N ASP A 108 27.20 7.72 -25.00
CA ASP A 108 26.10 7.83 -25.97
C ASP A 108 24.91 8.63 -25.43
N LYS A 109 24.92 8.91 -24.12
CA LYS A 109 23.79 9.54 -23.42
C LYS A 109 23.45 10.91 -23.98
N ALA A 110 24.44 11.78 -24.16
CA ALA A 110 24.21 13.14 -24.65
C ALA A 110 23.63 13.14 -26.08
N ALA A 111 24.10 12.24 -26.95
CA ALA A 111 23.59 12.08 -28.30
C ALA A 111 22.13 11.60 -28.29
N HIS A 112 21.80 10.62 -27.44
CA HIS A 112 20.42 10.17 -27.26
C HIS A 112 19.51 11.29 -26.72
N GLU A 113 19.92 11.99 -25.66
CA GLU A 113 19.11 13.05 -25.03
C GLU A 113 18.92 14.29 -25.92
N ALA A 114 19.75 14.48 -26.94
CA ALA A 114 19.53 15.51 -27.96
C ALA A 114 18.29 15.22 -28.81
N THR A 115 18.01 13.95 -29.11
CA THR A 115 16.90 13.52 -29.98
C THR A 115 15.75 12.83 -29.26
N CYS A 116 15.89 12.53 -27.97
CA CYS A 116 14.88 11.84 -27.18
C CYS A 116 13.62 12.72 -27.01
N PRO A 117 12.44 12.28 -27.47
CA PRO A 117 11.21 13.07 -27.37
C PRO A 117 10.87 13.47 -25.93
N PHE A 118 11.08 12.55 -24.98
CA PHE A 118 10.82 12.80 -23.56
C PHE A 118 11.79 13.83 -22.95
N ALA A 119 13.07 13.76 -23.28
CA ALA A 119 14.07 14.72 -22.79
C ALA A 119 13.89 16.11 -23.42
N VAL A 120 13.52 16.17 -24.70
CA VAL A 120 13.18 17.42 -25.40
C VAL A 120 11.96 18.09 -24.75
N CYS A 121 10.87 17.33 -24.53
CA CYS A 121 9.68 17.85 -23.86
C CYS A 121 9.98 18.34 -22.43
N GLN A 122 10.78 17.61 -21.64
CA GLN A 122 11.18 18.06 -20.31
C GLN A 122 11.95 19.39 -20.35
N ARG A 123 12.89 19.56 -21.29
CA ARG A 123 13.62 20.84 -21.45
C ARG A 123 12.70 21.98 -21.85
N MET A 124 11.75 21.73 -22.74
CA MET A 124 10.77 22.75 -23.16
C MET A 124 9.83 23.16 -22.02
N MET A 125 9.43 22.22 -21.17
CA MET A 125 8.55 22.50 -20.03
C MET A 125 9.29 23.04 -18.81
N ALA A 126 10.60 22.85 -18.69
CA ALA A 126 11.40 23.29 -17.56
C ALA A 126 11.21 24.77 -17.15
N PRO A 127 11.22 25.76 -18.06
CA PRO A 127 10.99 27.16 -17.69
C PRO A 127 9.57 27.39 -17.15
N LEU A 128 8.55 26.80 -17.78
CA LEU A 128 7.15 26.91 -17.33
C LEU A 128 6.95 26.25 -15.96
N VAL A 129 7.57 25.10 -15.72
CA VAL A 129 7.53 24.40 -14.42
C VAL A 129 8.26 25.22 -13.35
N ALA A 130 9.37 25.88 -13.68
CA ALA A 130 10.09 26.76 -12.76
C ALA A 130 9.26 28.00 -12.41
N GLU A 131 8.60 28.61 -13.38
CA GLU A 131 7.67 29.74 -13.18
C GLU A 131 6.48 29.33 -12.29
N MET A 132 5.83 28.22 -12.60
CA MET A 132 4.72 27.66 -11.80
C MET A 132 5.13 27.34 -10.35
N ARG A 133 6.37 26.88 -10.13
CA ARG A 133 6.93 26.63 -8.79
C ARG A 133 7.21 27.94 -8.05
N ALA A 134 7.74 28.95 -8.74
CA ALA A 134 7.97 30.27 -8.17
C ALA A 134 6.64 30.92 -7.74
N GLU A 135 5.63 30.89 -8.62
CA GLU A 135 4.29 31.40 -8.33
C GLU A 135 3.64 30.66 -7.15
N ASN A 136 3.73 29.32 -7.11
CA ASN A 136 3.27 28.54 -5.96
C ASN A 136 3.97 28.92 -4.66
N SER A 137 5.28 29.18 -4.70
CA SER A 137 6.02 29.61 -3.51
C SER A 137 5.58 31.00 -3.02
N GLN A 138 5.30 31.90 -3.96
CA GLN A 138 4.79 33.25 -3.67
C GLN A 138 3.38 33.19 -3.08
N LEU A 139 2.48 32.41 -3.68
CA LEU A 139 1.12 32.21 -3.16
C LEU A 139 1.11 31.57 -1.77
N ARG A 140 2.05 30.65 -1.49
CA ARG A 140 2.21 30.07 -0.15
C ARG A 140 2.64 31.11 0.88
N ALA A 141 3.64 31.93 0.57
CA ALA A 141 4.09 33.01 1.44
C ALA A 141 2.98 34.05 1.68
N GLU A 142 2.19 34.37 0.64
CA GLU A 142 1.05 35.26 0.76
C GLU A 142 -0.05 34.67 1.64
N ASN A 143 -0.38 33.39 1.48
CA ASN A 143 -1.33 32.68 2.35
C ASN A 143 -0.90 32.70 3.81
N GLU A 144 0.39 32.47 4.09
CA GLU A 144 0.93 32.54 5.45
C GLU A 144 0.81 33.95 6.05
N ARG A 145 1.05 34.99 5.24
CA ARG A 145 0.87 36.39 5.65
C ARG A 145 -0.60 36.73 5.89
N LEU A 146 -1.51 36.26 5.06
CA LEU A 146 -2.96 36.45 5.23
C LEU A 146 -3.47 35.74 6.48
N ARG A 147 -3.05 34.49 6.71
CA ARG A 147 -3.36 33.76 7.96
C ARG A 147 -2.87 34.50 9.20
N SER A 148 -1.66 35.06 9.14
CA SER A 148 -1.12 35.88 10.23
C SER A 148 -1.95 37.15 10.48
N ARG A 149 -2.47 37.79 9.41
CA ARG A 149 -3.36 38.96 9.53
C ARG A 149 -4.74 38.61 10.09
N VAL A 150 -5.31 37.48 9.65
CA VAL A 150 -6.59 36.97 10.19
C VAL A 150 -6.44 36.67 11.67
N ALA A 151 -5.37 35.96 12.07
CA ALA A 151 -5.08 35.70 13.48
C ALA A 151 -4.89 36.98 14.31
N ALA A 152 -4.29 38.03 13.74
CA ALA A 152 -4.14 39.32 14.41
C ALA A 152 -5.47 40.08 14.56
N LEU A 153 -6.40 39.94 13.60
CA LEU A 153 -7.74 40.52 13.68
C LEU A 153 -8.60 39.77 14.69
N GLU A 154 -8.57 38.44 14.68
CA GLU A 154 -9.23 37.58 15.69
C GLU A 154 -8.69 37.87 17.09
N ALA A 155 -7.38 38.13 17.24
CA ALA A 155 -6.79 38.56 18.50
C ALA A 155 -7.18 39.98 18.91
N GLY A 156 -7.47 40.86 17.94
CA GLY A 156 -7.97 42.22 18.16
C GLY A 156 -9.43 42.26 18.59
N GLU A 157 -10.27 41.39 18.02
CA GLU A 157 -11.67 41.19 18.42
C GLU A 157 -11.78 40.60 19.83
N ALA A 158 -10.83 39.74 20.23
CA ALA A 158 -10.69 39.31 21.63
C ALA A 158 -10.21 40.41 22.59
N GLY A 159 -9.66 41.52 22.07
CA GLY A 159 -9.11 42.65 22.83
C GLY A 159 -10.16 43.66 23.32
N GLU A 160 -11.34 43.72 22.71
CA GLU A 160 -12.41 44.65 23.12
C GLU A 160 -13.35 44.08 24.20
N GLU A 161 -13.34 42.76 24.45
CA GLU A 161 -14.12 42.12 25.53
C GLU A 161 -13.29 41.72 26.78
N GLY A 162 -11.97 41.92 26.77
CA GLY A 162 -11.05 41.22 27.68
C GLY A 162 -10.41 42.03 28.82
N GLY A 163 -11.14 42.90 29.51
CA GLY A 163 -10.61 43.60 30.69
C GLY A 163 -10.38 42.70 31.90
N ARG A 164 -9.25 41.94 32.01
CA ARG A 164 -8.66 41.52 33.31
C ARG A 164 -7.29 40.82 33.21
N ARG A 165 -6.29 41.51 33.79
CA ARG A 165 -5.18 41.01 34.63
C ARG A 165 -4.12 40.08 34.00
N VAL A 166 -2.96 40.70 33.80
CA VAL A 166 -1.63 40.08 33.85
C VAL A 166 -1.41 39.38 35.21
N ARG A 167 -1.10 38.07 35.19
CA ARG A 167 -0.32 37.33 36.20
C ARG A 167 0.52 36.29 35.46
N GLN A 168 1.83 36.48 35.35
CA GLN A 168 2.85 35.92 36.25
C GLN A 168 2.72 34.39 36.38
N ARG A 169 3.73 33.66 35.85
CA ARG A 169 3.86 32.20 35.91
C ARG A 169 3.64 31.69 37.34
N VAL A 170 2.45 31.12 37.56
CA VAL A 170 2.15 30.18 38.64
C VAL A 170 2.01 28.81 37.97
N GLY A 171 2.43 27.73 38.63
CA GLY A 171 2.43 26.37 38.08
C GLY A 171 1.10 25.94 37.46
N ALA A 172 1.16 24.90 36.60
CA ALA A 172 0.05 24.38 35.79
C ALA A 172 -1.29 24.44 36.53
N ALA A 173 -2.26 25.11 35.92
CA ALA A 173 -3.57 25.32 36.52
C ALA A 173 -4.31 23.96 36.65
N PRO A 174 -5.30 23.84 37.55
CA PRO A 174 -6.12 22.62 37.68
C PRO A 174 -6.85 22.21 36.37
N HIS A 175 -6.93 23.11 35.39
CA HIS A 175 -7.50 22.87 34.06
C HIS A 175 -6.54 22.19 33.07
N ASP A 176 -5.26 22.02 33.42
CA ASP A 176 -4.25 21.28 32.62
C ASP A 176 -4.08 19.82 33.08
N ALA A 177 -4.82 19.38 34.10
CA ALA A 177 -4.76 18.00 34.56
C ALA A 177 -5.44 17.08 33.51
N PRO A 178 -4.81 15.95 33.13
CA PRO A 178 -5.39 15.05 32.15
C PRO A 178 -6.75 14.52 32.65
N PRO A 179 -7.82 14.61 31.85
CA PRO A 179 -9.17 14.21 32.28
C PRO A 179 -9.23 12.73 32.66
N SER A 180 -10.15 12.37 33.55
CA SER A 180 -10.42 10.97 33.88
C SER A 180 -11.13 10.27 32.72
N ASN A 181 -11.06 8.94 32.65
CA ASN A 181 -11.73 8.18 31.58
C ASN A 181 -13.26 8.42 31.60
N ALA A 182 -13.86 8.53 32.79
CA ALA A 182 -15.28 8.84 32.94
C ALA A 182 -15.61 10.25 32.42
N ALA A 183 -14.72 11.23 32.63
CA ALA A 183 -14.89 12.56 32.08
C ALA A 183 -14.80 12.54 30.55
N VAL A 184 -13.83 11.84 29.98
CA VAL A 184 -13.69 11.68 28.52
C VAL A 184 -14.90 10.97 27.91
N GLN A 185 -15.42 9.93 28.57
CA GLN A 185 -16.59 9.19 28.10
C GLN A 185 -17.85 10.07 28.00
N ALA A 186 -17.98 11.09 28.84
CA ALA A 186 -19.10 12.04 28.81
C ALA A 186 -18.92 13.17 27.77
N MET A 187 -17.77 13.27 27.11
CA MET A 187 -17.50 14.33 26.13
C MET A 187 -18.27 14.13 24.83
N ASP A 188 -18.60 15.25 24.20
CA ASP A 188 -18.99 15.29 22.79
C ASP A 188 -17.76 15.25 21.87
N VAL A 189 -18.00 15.32 20.56
CA VAL A 189 -16.96 15.25 19.53
C VAL A 189 -15.89 16.34 19.70
N ALA A 190 -16.31 17.58 19.95
CA ALA A 190 -15.40 18.72 20.05
C ALA A 190 -14.54 18.64 21.31
N ALA A 191 -15.15 18.32 22.46
CA ALA A 191 -14.47 18.17 23.73
C ALA A 191 -13.51 16.96 23.73
N ALA A 192 -13.90 15.81 23.16
CA ALA A 192 -13.03 14.65 23.02
C ALA A 192 -11.82 14.96 22.11
N THR A 193 -12.06 15.67 21.00
CA THR A 193 -10.99 16.10 20.09
C THR A 193 -10.02 17.07 20.78
N ALA A 194 -10.55 18.04 21.54
CA ALA A 194 -9.73 18.99 22.28
C ALA A 194 -8.88 18.29 23.36
N ALA A 195 -9.49 17.37 24.12
CA ALA A 195 -8.78 16.58 25.13
C ALA A 195 -7.65 15.75 24.50
N LEU A 196 -7.91 15.10 23.36
CA LEU A 196 -6.90 14.34 22.62
C LEU A 196 -5.72 15.22 22.17
N ARG A 197 -5.98 16.45 21.71
CA ARG A 197 -4.92 17.38 21.28
C ARG A 197 -4.08 17.87 22.44
N VAL A 198 -4.73 18.33 23.51
CA VAL A 198 -4.04 18.95 24.66
C VAL A 198 -3.21 17.90 25.41
N HIS A 199 -3.73 16.69 25.55
CA HIS A 199 -3.09 15.61 26.30
C HIS A 199 -2.59 14.48 25.40
N VAL A 200 -2.16 14.80 24.17
CA VAL A 200 -1.70 13.79 23.19
C VAL A 200 -0.55 12.94 23.73
N SER A 201 0.28 13.47 24.63
CA SER A 201 1.39 12.74 25.25
C SER A 201 0.98 11.80 26.40
N ASP A 202 -0.27 11.83 26.87
CA ASP A 202 -0.80 10.90 27.87
C ASP A 202 -1.50 9.75 27.16
N SER A 203 -0.91 8.55 27.19
CA SER A 203 -1.42 7.38 26.45
C SER A 203 -2.82 6.96 26.90
N ARG A 204 -3.16 7.14 28.18
CA ARG A 204 -4.49 6.81 28.72
C ARG A 204 -5.53 7.77 28.18
N VAL A 205 -5.26 9.08 28.18
CA VAL A 205 -6.18 10.06 27.59
C VAL A 205 -6.30 9.86 26.10
N ALA A 206 -5.18 9.58 25.41
CA ALA A 206 -5.17 9.31 23.98
C ALA A 206 -6.06 8.12 23.61
N ALA A 207 -5.91 6.98 24.29
CA ALA A 207 -6.74 5.80 24.09
C ALA A 207 -8.22 6.09 24.39
N ALA A 208 -8.53 6.71 25.55
CA ALA A 208 -9.90 7.00 25.95
C ALA A 208 -10.60 7.96 24.99
N ALA A 209 -9.89 8.99 24.49
CA ALA A 209 -10.46 9.96 23.57
C ALA A 209 -10.62 9.38 22.16
N CYS A 210 -9.67 8.58 21.65
CA CYS A 210 -9.83 7.84 20.39
C CYS A 210 -11.04 6.90 20.45
N LYS A 211 -11.18 6.13 21.52
CA LYS A 211 -12.36 5.26 21.72
C LYS A 211 -13.66 6.06 21.76
N ARG A 212 -13.67 7.20 22.46
CA ARG A 212 -14.87 8.04 22.49
C ARG A 212 -15.23 8.58 21.10
N LEU A 213 -14.23 8.98 20.31
CA LEU A 213 -14.43 9.44 18.94
C LEU A 213 -14.90 8.31 18.02
N GLU A 214 -14.38 7.08 18.18
CA GLU A 214 -14.91 5.89 17.50
C GLU A 214 -16.40 5.73 17.78
N GLU A 215 -16.80 5.70 19.07
CA GLU A 215 -18.19 5.50 19.48
C GLU A 215 -19.12 6.58 18.92
N LEU A 216 -18.70 7.85 18.98
CA LEU A 216 -19.48 8.98 18.48
C LEU A 216 -19.63 8.96 16.96
N CYS A 217 -18.60 8.54 16.24
CA CYS A 217 -18.62 8.51 14.77
C CYS A 217 -19.28 7.26 14.18
N MET A 218 -19.88 6.39 15.01
CA MET A 218 -20.81 5.37 14.51
C MET A 218 -22.11 5.97 13.98
N GLU A 219 -22.45 7.20 14.39
CA GLU A 219 -23.58 7.94 13.83
C GLU A 219 -23.10 8.82 12.66
N ASP A 220 -23.65 8.60 11.47
CA ASP A 220 -23.23 9.26 10.21
C ASP A 220 -23.14 10.80 10.31
N GLN A 221 -24.03 11.42 11.09
CA GLN A 221 -24.07 12.87 11.31
C GLN A 221 -22.83 13.42 12.02
N ASN A 222 -22.12 12.60 12.81
CA ASN A 222 -20.99 13.04 13.61
C ASN A 222 -19.66 12.98 12.86
N GLU A 223 -19.58 12.25 11.75
CA GLU A 223 -18.31 12.07 11.04
C GLU A 223 -17.78 13.40 10.47
N GLN A 224 -18.68 14.23 9.91
CA GLN A 224 -18.32 15.56 9.42
C GLN A 224 -18.02 16.52 10.57
N VAL A 225 -18.79 16.45 11.67
CA VAL A 225 -18.53 17.24 12.88
C VAL A 225 -17.15 16.92 13.46
N ALA A 226 -16.76 15.65 13.49
CA ALA A 226 -15.46 15.20 13.94
C ALA A 226 -14.34 15.71 13.01
N ALA A 227 -14.57 15.66 11.71
CA ALA A 227 -13.65 16.26 10.76
C ALA A 227 -13.54 17.78 11.01
N ASP A 228 -14.62 18.53 11.15
CA ASP A 228 -14.58 19.99 11.33
C ASP A 228 -13.92 20.38 12.67
N ALA A 229 -14.11 19.59 13.72
CA ALA A 229 -13.39 19.72 14.98
C ALA A 229 -11.89 19.38 14.84
N GLY A 230 -11.49 18.71 13.75
CA GLY A 230 -10.15 18.21 13.40
C GLY A 230 -9.69 17.01 14.23
N ALA A 231 -10.63 16.09 14.47
CA ALA A 231 -10.39 14.81 15.09
C ALA A 231 -9.40 13.97 14.29
N ILE A 232 -9.45 14.01 12.96
CA ILE A 232 -8.56 13.23 12.08
C ILE A 232 -7.09 13.52 12.39
N GLU A 233 -6.71 14.80 12.40
CA GLU A 233 -5.34 15.23 12.68
C GLU A 233 -4.92 14.86 14.11
N ALA A 234 -5.85 14.98 15.08
CA ALA A 234 -5.59 14.62 16.48
C ALA A 234 -5.40 13.10 16.67
N ILE A 235 -6.21 12.28 16.03
CA ILE A 235 -6.10 10.81 16.06
C ILE A 235 -4.77 10.37 15.45
N VAL A 236 -4.39 10.92 14.28
CA VAL A 236 -3.11 10.57 13.65
C VAL A 236 -1.92 11.00 14.50
N ALA A 237 -1.98 12.18 15.14
CA ALA A 237 -0.95 12.61 16.07
C ALA A 237 -0.83 11.66 17.28
N ALA A 238 -1.95 11.15 17.81
CA ALA A 238 -1.94 10.18 18.89
C ALA A 238 -1.32 8.83 18.49
N LEU A 239 -1.64 8.33 17.29
CA LEU A 239 -1.01 7.12 16.74
C LEU A 239 0.52 7.31 16.61
N GLN A 240 0.96 8.48 16.17
CA GLN A 240 2.39 8.80 16.01
C GLN A 240 3.10 9.02 17.35
N ALA A 241 2.42 9.57 18.36
CA ALA A 241 2.99 9.81 19.68
C ALA A 241 3.18 8.53 20.49
N HIS A 242 2.34 7.51 20.27
CA HIS A 242 2.32 6.28 21.08
C HIS A 242 2.50 4.99 20.26
N PRO A 243 3.55 4.84 19.45
CA PRO A 243 3.71 3.71 18.52
C PRO A 243 3.79 2.34 19.23
N GLN A 244 4.18 2.31 20.50
CA GLN A 244 4.34 1.09 21.30
C GLN A 244 3.12 0.76 22.18
N GLU A 245 2.10 1.62 22.23
CA GLU A 245 0.91 1.41 23.06
C GLU A 245 -0.22 0.81 22.23
N ALA A 246 -0.38 -0.52 22.30
CA ALA A 246 -1.33 -1.26 21.46
C ALA A 246 -2.78 -0.76 21.59
N GLU A 247 -3.20 -0.31 22.77
CA GLU A 247 -4.54 0.23 23.00
C GLU A 247 -4.75 1.55 22.22
N VAL A 248 -3.81 2.49 22.31
CA VAL A 248 -3.88 3.76 21.55
C VAL A 248 -3.91 3.48 20.05
N GLN A 249 -3.06 2.55 19.59
CA GLN A 249 -3.04 2.14 18.19
C GLN A 249 -4.38 1.56 17.74
N ALA A 250 -4.97 0.67 18.55
CA ALA A 250 -6.21 0.00 18.21
C ALA A 250 -7.38 0.97 18.17
N GLU A 251 -7.54 1.81 19.19
CA GLU A 251 -8.63 2.77 19.27
C GLU A 251 -8.49 3.89 18.22
N GLY A 252 -7.26 4.33 17.95
CA GLY A 252 -7.02 5.31 16.88
C GLY A 252 -7.35 4.76 15.49
N CYS A 253 -7.01 3.50 15.19
CA CYS A 253 -7.40 2.85 13.94
C CYS A 253 -8.92 2.69 13.82
N ALA A 254 -9.61 2.33 14.91
CA ALA A 254 -11.06 2.22 14.94
C ALA A 254 -11.74 3.58 14.68
N ALA A 255 -11.28 4.64 15.35
CA ALA A 255 -11.79 5.98 15.13
C ALA A 255 -11.59 6.46 13.68
N LEU A 256 -10.41 6.22 13.08
CA LEU A 256 -10.16 6.52 11.67
C LEU A 256 -11.07 5.73 10.72
N THR A 257 -11.39 4.49 11.05
CA THR A 257 -12.31 3.65 10.27
C THR A 257 -13.67 4.33 10.16
N ASN A 258 -14.24 4.77 11.28
CA ASN A 258 -15.57 5.38 11.33
C ASN A 258 -15.54 6.78 10.68
N VAL A 259 -14.59 7.64 11.06
CA VAL A 259 -14.50 9.01 10.51
C VAL A 259 -14.26 9.03 8.99
N CYS A 260 -13.69 7.97 8.41
CA CYS A 260 -13.43 7.86 6.98
C CYS A 260 -14.37 6.88 6.25
N PHE A 261 -15.52 6.50 6.80
CA PHE A 261 -16.37 5.47 6.20
C PHE A 261 -17.01 5.92 4.87
N VAL A 262 -17.78 7.01 4.88
CA VAL A 262 -18.64 7.44 3.75
C VAL A 262 -17.86 7.86 2.50
N ASN A 263 -18.39 7.55 1.30
CA ASN A 263 -17.77 7.78 -0.02
C ASN A 263 -18.33 9.01 -0.80
N ASP A 264 -19.19 9.82 -0.19
CA ASP A 264 -19.70 11.05 -0.79
C ASP A 264 -18.62 12.15 -0.91
N ALA A 265 -18.98 13.34 -1.40
CA ALA A 265 -18.01 14.43 -1.58
C ALA A 265 -17.33 14.84 -0.25
N ALA A 266 -18.08 14.86 0.86
CA ALA A 266 -17.58 15.18 2.18
C ALA A 266 -16.63 14.09 2.71
N GLY A 267 -17.02 12.83 2.57
CA GLY A 267 -16.21 11.66 2.91
C GLY A 267 -14.92 11.56 2.12
N ARG A 268 -14.93 11.92 0.83
CA ARG A 268 -13.70 12.04 0.03
C ARG A 268 -12.78 13.15 0.54
N ALA A 269 -13.33 14.29 0.97
CA ALA A 269 -12.54 15.35 1.60
C ALA A 269 -11.94 14.90 2.95
N ARG A 270 -12.70 14.15 3.77
CA ARG A 270 -12.21 13.56 5.03
C ARG A 270 -11.05 12.58 4.79
N LYS A 271 -11.17 11.70 3.81
CA LYS A 271 -10.09 10.78 3.40
C LYS A 271 -8.85 11.53 2.94
N GLN A 272 -9.02 12.61 2.18
CA GLN A 272 -7.90 13.45 1.75
C GLN A 272 -7.20 14.13 2.93
N ARG A 273 -7.96 14.57 3.94
CA ARG A 273 -7.39 15.12 5.19
C ARG A 273 -6.64 14.07 5.99
N ALA A 274 -7.19 12.86 6.12
CA ALA A 274 -6.50 11.74 6.78
C ALA A 274 -5.15 11.45 6.12
N VAL A 275 -5.12 11.47 4.79
CA VAL A 275 -3.88 11.27 4.04
C VAL A 275 -2.92 12.46 4.18
N ALA A 276 -3.42 13.70 4.20
CA ALA A 276 -2.59 14.87 4.48
C ALA A 276 -1.95 14.83 5.88
N ALA A 277 -2.66 14.27 6.87
CA ALA A 277 -2.16 14.08 8.24
C ALA A 277 -1.16 12.92 8.38
N GLY A 278 -1.04 12.03 7.38
CA GLY A 278 -0.16 10.85 7.45
C GLY A 278 -0.83 9.61 8.04
N ALA A 279 -2.16 9.49 7.93
CA ALA A 279 -2.90 8.34 8.47
C ALA A 279 -2.45 6.99 7.88
N ILE A 280 -2.13 6.94 6.58
CA ILE A 280 -1.71 5.70 5.91
C ILE A 280 -0.42 5.18 6.55
N GLU A 281 0.62 6.02 6.65
CA GLU A 281 1.90 5.63 7.23
C GLU A 281 1.76 5.27 8.72
N ALA A 282 0.94 6.02 9.47
CA ALA A 282 0.68 5.74 10.88
C ALA A 282 0.00 4.38 11.08
N VAL A 283 -1.03 4.05 10.28
CA VAL A 283 -1.72 2.76 10.37
C VAL A 283 -0.81 1.61 9.95
N VAL A 284 0.01 1.77 8.89
CA VAL A 284 0.98 0.74 8.50
C VAL A 284 2.01 0.49 9.60
N ALA A 285 2.54 1.55 10.22
CA ALA A 285 3.45 1.43 11.35
C ALA A 285 2.80 0.72 12.55
N ALA A 286 1.51 0.99 12.82
CA ALA A 286 0.74 0.32 13.87
C ALA A 286 0.63 -1.19 13.63
N LEU A 287 0.30 -1.60 12.40
CA LEU A 287 0.21 -3.01 12.00
C LEU A 287 1.57 -3.72 12.16
N GLN A 288 2.65 -3.06 11.77
CA GLN A 288 4.01 -3.60 11.87
C GLN A 288 4.53 -3.69 13.30
N ALA A 289 4.20 -2.72 14.16
CA ALA A 289 4.66 -2.69 15.55
C ALA A 289 3.97 -3.73 16.45
N HIS A 290 2.73 -4.12 16.12
CA HIS A 290 1.90 -4.97 16.97
C HIS A 290 1.34 -6.21 16.26
N PRO A 291 2.19 -7.06 15.64
CA PRO A 291 1.73 -8.17 14.80
C PRO A 291 0.90 -9.21 15.56
N GLN A 292 1.05 -9.31 16.89
CA GLN A 292 0.37 -10.31 17.71
C GLN A 292 -1.00 -9.84 18.26
N VAL A 293 -1.37 -8.57 18.07
CA VAL A 293 -2.61 -8.02 18.62
C VAL A 293 -3.71 -8.08 17.55
N ALA A 294 -4.42 -9.20 17.47
CA ALA A 294 -5.42 -9.47 16.43
C ALA A 294 -6.48 -8.36 16.26
N GLY A 295 -6.97 -7.79 17.36
CA GLY A 295 -7.97 -6.71 17.32
C GLY A 295 -7.43 -5.44 16.66
N LEU A 296 -6.18 -5.08 16.93
CA LEU A 296 -5.49 -3.96 16.27
C LEU A 296 -5.26 -4.27 14.79
N GLN A 297 -4.79 -5.47 14.47
CA GLN A 297 -4.60 -5.90 13.07
C GLN A 297 -5.88 -5.75 12.26
N GLN A 298 -7.02 -6.19 12.81
CA GLN A 298 -8.33 -6.07 12.17
C GLN A 298 -8.74 -4.60 11.97
N ARG A 299 -8.62 -3.77 13.02
CA ARG A 299 -8.99 -2.35 12.98
C ARG A 299 -8.10 -1.55 12.03
N GLY A 300 -6.80 -1.84 12.00
CA GLY A 300 -5.86 -1.21 11.06
C GLY A 300 -6.15 -1.58 9.60
N CYS A 301 -6.48 -2.85 9.32
CA CYS A 301 -6.94 -3.25 7.97
C CYS A 301 -8.24 -2.54 7.57
N ALA A 302 -9.19 -2.39 8.51
CA ALA A 302 -10.43 -1.64 8.26
C ALA A 302 -10.16 -0.16 7.97
N ALA A 303 -9.25 0.48 8.73
CA ALA A 303 -8.85 1.85 8.52
C ALA A 303 -8.22 2.04 7.13
N LEU A 304 -7.30 1.15 6.71
CA LEU A 304 -6.72 1.18 5.37
C LEU A 304 -7.77 1.01 4.26
N THR A 305 -8.73 0.11 4.45
CA THR A 305 -9.83 -0.13 3.51
C THR A 305 -10.61 1.17 3.25
N ASN A 306 -10.96 1.89 4.31
CA ASN A 306 -11.76 3.11 4.23
C ASN A 306 -10.93 4.32 3.75
N VAL A 307 -9.74 4.55 4.33
CA VAL A 307 -8.88 5.68 3.96
C VAL A 307 -8.43 5.60 2.50
N CYS A 308 -8.25 4.40 1.94
CA CYS A 308 -7.80 4.21 0.56
C CYS A 308 -8.94 4.01 -0.46
N SER A 309 -10.21 4.07 -0.04
CA SER A 309 -11.35 3.82 -0.93
C SER A 309 -11.59 4.94 -1.95
N GLY A 310 -12.18 4.61 -3.08
CA GLY A 310 -12.60 5.55 -4.12
C GLY A 310 -11.83 5.40 -5.43
N ASP A 311 -12.52 5.69 -6.52
CA ASP A 311 -12.05 5.47 -7.89
C ASP A 311 -11.81 6.79 -8.64
N ASP A 312 -11.84 7.91 -7.92
CA ASP A 312 -11.39 9.20 -8.42
C ASP A 312 -9.85 9.31 -8.42
N ALA A 313 -9.33 10.38 -9.04
CA ALA A 313 -7.88 10.61 -9.10
C ALA A 313 -7.23 10.65 -7.70
N ALA A 314 -7.93 11.22 -6.71
CA ALA A 314 -7.49 11.24 -5.33
C ALA A 314 -7.44 9.84 -4.72
N GLY A 315 -8.48 9.02 -4.89
CA GLY A 315 -8.52 7.61 -4.46
C GLY A 315 -7.37 6.80 -5.03
N ARG A 316 -7.08 6.94 -6.33
CA ARG A 316 -5.93 6.29 -6.96
C ARG A 316 -4.59 6.74 -6.39
N ALA A 317 -4.43 8.04 -6.11
CA ALA A 317 -3.23 8.55 -5.43
C ALA A 317 -3.09 7.99 -4.00
N ARG A 318 -4.20 7.83 -3.27
CA ARG A 318 -4.22 7.23 -1.93
C ARG A 318 -3.81 5.75 -1.96
N LYS A 319 -4.34 4.97 -2.91
CA LYS A 319 -3.92 3.57 -3.16
C LYS A 319 -2.42 3.48 -3.46
N GLN A 320 -1.90 4.37 -4.31
CA GLN A 320 -0.46 4.40 -4.63
C GLN A 320 0.40 4.74 -3.40
N ARG A 321 -0.05 5.67 -2.55
CA ARG A 321 0.63 6.02 -1.31
C ARG A 321 0.62 4.87 -0.30
N ALA A 322 -0.47 4.12 -0.20
CA ALA A 322 -0.54 2.90 0.62
C ALA A 322 0.50 1.86 0.18
N VAL A 323 0.66 1.66 -1.13
CA VAL A 323 1.73 0.78 -1.67
C VAL A 323 3.12 1.32 -1.32
N ALA A 324 3.36 2.62 -1.47
CA ALA A 324 4.64 3.23 -1.10
C ALA A 324 4.97 3.07 0.39
N ALA A 325 3.96 3.15 1.26
CA ALA A 325 4.09 2.96 2.71
C ALA A 325 4.31 1.50 3.14
N GLY A 326 4.15 0.51 2.24
CA GLY A 326 4.28 -0.91 2.57
C GLY A 326 3.00 -1.54 3.15
N ALA A 327 1.84 -0.99 2.81
CA ALA A 327 0.55 -1.50 3.31
C ALA A 327 0.25 -2.94 2.84
N ILE A 328 0.68 -3.32 1.64
CA ILE A 328 0.49 -4.68 1.11
C ILE A 328 1.19 -5.68 2.03
N GLU A 329 2.48 -5.47 2.29
CA GLU A 329 3.29 -6.38 3.09
C GLU A 329 2.81 -6.44 4.55
N ALA A 330 2.39 -5.30 5.12
CA ALA A 330 1.84 -5.25 6.47
C ALA A 330 0.51 -6.01 6.60
N VAL A 331 -0.41 -5.84 5.65
CA VAL A 331 -1.69 -6.57 5.65
C VAL A 331 -1.47 -8.06 5.44
N LEU A 332 -0.54 -8.47 4.57
CA LEU A 332 -0.22 -9.90 4.38
C LEU A 332 0.36 -10.53 5.64
N ALA A 333 1.26 -9.83 6.33
CA ALA A 333 1.79 -10.30 7.62
C ALA A 333 0.66 -10.47 8.66
N ALA A 334 -0.31 -9.56 8.69
CA ALA A 334 -1.48 -9.63 9.57
C ALA A 334 -2.35 -10.87 9.26
N LEU A 335 -2.66 -11.09 7.98
CA LEU A 335 -3.46 -12.24 7.53
C LEU A 335 -2.78 -13.57 7.87
N GLN A 336 -1.46 -13.66 7.68
CA GLN A 336 -0.67 -14.86 7.96
C GLN A 336 -0.50 -15.13 9.46
N ALA A 337 -0.39 -14.08 10.28
CA ALA A 337 -0.26 -14.22 11.72
C ALA A 337 -1.56 -14.71 12.39
N HIS A 338 -2.72 -14.42 11.79
CA HIS A 338 -4.04 -14.67 12.39
C HIS A 338 -5.02 -15.34 11.42
N PRO A 339 -4.70 -16.54 10.90
CA PRO A 339 -5.52 -17.22 9.87
C PRO A 339 -6.92 -17.58 10.36
N GLN A 340 -7.12 -17.74 11.67
CA GLN A 340 -8.39 -18.15 12.27
C GLN A 340 -9.32 -16.98 12.63
N VAL A 341 -8.85 -15.73 12.53
CA VAL A 341 -9.63 -14.55 12.90
C VAL A 341 -10.42 -14.07 11.67
N ALA A 342 -11.64 -14.58 11.51
CA ALA A 342 -12.49 -14.30 10.34
C ALA A 342 -12.64 -12.80 10.02
N GLY A 343 -12.89 -11.97 11.03
CA GLY A 343 -13.04 -10.52 10.84
C GLY A 343 -11.78 -9.84 10.30
N LEU A 344 -10.59 -10.30 10.71
CA LEU A 344 -9.32 -9.84 10.16
C LEU A 344 -9.11 -10.36 8.73
N GLN A 345 -9.41 -11.63 8.46
CA GLN A 345 -9.32 -12.16 7.09
C GLN A 345 -10.18 -11.38 6.11
N GLN A 346 -11.42 -11.06 6.51
CA GLN A 346 -12.33 -10.21 5.73
C GLN A 346 -11.75 -8.81 5.48
N ARG A 347 -11.37 -8.09 6.56
CA ARG A 347 -10.91 -6.70 6.44
C ARG A 347 -9.55 -6.58 5.74
N GLY A 348 -8.64 -7.53 5.96
CA GLY A 348 -7.35 -7.55 5.28
C GLY A 348 -7.50 -7.85 3.79
N CYS A 349 -8.35 -8.81 3.40
CA CYS A 349 -8.62 -9.07 1.99
C CYS A 349 -9.34 -7.89 1.32
N ALA A 350 -10.27 -7.23 2.01
CA ALA A 350 -10.88 -5.99 1.54
C ALA A 350 -9.85 -4.88 1.29
N ALA A 351 -8.90 -4.69 2.21
CA ALA A 351 -7.82 -3.71 2.06
C ALA A 351 -6.93 -4.03 0.85
N LEU A 352 -6.52 -5.31 0.69
CA LEU A 352 -5.73 -5.75 -0.46
C LEU A 352 -6.48 -5.54 -1.79
N GLY A 353 -7.75 -5.94 -1.84
CA GLY A 353 -8.61 -5.75 -3.00
C GLY A 353 -8.74 -4.27 -3.38
N ASN A 354 -8.95 -3.39 -2.40
CA ASN A 354 -9.06 -1.95 -2.64
C ASN A 354 -7.76 -1.31 -3.11
N VAL A 355 -6.62 -1.67 -2.52
CA VAL A 355 -5.30 -1.13 -2.93
C VAL A 355 -4.94 -1.60 -4.35
N CYS A 356 -5.35 -2.81 -4.72
CA CYS A 356 -5.10 -3.41 -6.03
C CYS A 356 -6.14 -3.00 -7.11
N SER A 357 -7.18 -2.25 -6.78
CA SER A 357 -8.19 -1.82 -7.77
C SER A 357 -7.80 -0.52 -8.48
N GLY A 358 -8.41 -0.28 -9.65
CA GLY A 358 -8.22 0.93 -10.46
C GLY A 358 -7.75 0.63 -11.88
N ASP A 359 -8.17 1.48 -12.80
CA ASP A 359 -7.89 1.43 -14.24
C ASP A 359 -6.74 2.36 -14.67
N ASP A 360 -6.03 2.96 -13.71
CA ASP A 360 -4.91 3.84 -13.98
C ASP A 360 -3.63 3.10 -14.38
N ALA A 361 -2.71 3.85 -14.98
CA ALA A 361 -1.42 3.35 -15.42
C ALA A 361 -0.56 2.71 -14.30
N ALA A 362 -0.79 3.07 -13.02
CA ALA A 362 -0.08 2.45 -11.90
C ALA A 362 -0.76 1.18 -11.37
N GLY A 363 -2.02 0.91 -11.77
CA GLY A 363 -2.78 -0.29 -11.38
C GLY A 363 -2.01 -1.60 -11.59
N PRO A 364 -1.51 -1.88 -12.81
CA PRO A 364 -0.74 -3.10 -13.08
C PRO A 364 0.48 -3.27 -12.16
N ALA A 365 1.20 -2.18 -11.84
CA ALA A 365 2.35 -2.23 -10.95
C ALA A 365 1.95 -2.52 -9.49
N ARG A 366 0.84 -1.94 -9.00
CA ARG A 366 0.30 -2.24 -7.66
C ARG A 366 -0.07 -3.71 -7.54
N ILE A 367 -0.76 -4.24 -8.54
CA ILE A 367 -1.20 -5.64 -8.52
C ILE A 367 -0.01 -6.60 -8.63
N GLN A 368 0.98 -6.29 -9.48
CA GLN A 368 2.17 -7.11 -9.59
C GLN A 368 2.94 -7.16 -8.26
N ARG A 369 3.08 -6.03 -7.56
CA ARG A 369 3.70 -6.02 -6.23
C ARG A 369 2.92 -6.84 -5.22
N ALA A 370 1.58 -6.79 -5.24
CA ALA A 370 0.75 -7.64 -4.38
C ALA A 370 0.98 -9.12 -4.66
N ALA A 371 1.06 -9.50 -5.93
CA ALA A 371 1.40 -10.87 -6.32
C ALA A 371 2.80 -11.24 -5.82
N ASP A 372 3.83 -10.45 -6.11
CA ASP A 372 5.21 -10.73 -5.69
C ASP A 372 5.35 -10.89 -4.17
N ALA A 373 4.55 -10.15 -3.39
CA ALA A 373 4.51 -10.25 -1.93
C ALA A 373 3.76 -11.48 -1.38
N GLY A 374 3.07 -12.27 -2.22
CA GLY A 374 2.33 -13.46 -1.78
C GLY A 374 0.83 -13.25 -1.54
N ALA A 375 0.22 -12.19 -2.09
CA ALA A 375 -1.19 -11.92 -1.85
C ALA A 375 -2.13 -13.00 -2.39
N ILE A 376 -1.80 -13.62 -3.52
CA ILE A 376 -2.64 -14.64 -4.14
C ILE A 376 -2.79 -15.84 -3.21
N GLU A 377 -1.68 -16.40 -2.71
CA GLU A 377 -1.69 -17.54 -1.80
C GLU A 377 -2.38 -17.20 -0.48
N ALA A 378 -2.15 -16.01 0.07
CA ALA A 378 -2.78 -15.58 1.31
C ALA A 378 -4.30 -15.48 1.18
N VAL A 379 -4.80 -14.88 0.08
CA VAL A 379 -6.23 -14.75 -0.19
C VAL A 379 -6.88 -16.11 -0.44
N VAL A 380 -6.23 -17.02 -1.18
CA VAL A 380 -6.75 -18.39 -1.39
C VAL A 380 -6.78 -19.19 -0.09
N ALA A 381 -5.74 -19.09 0.74
CA ALA A 381 -5.72 -19.75 2.05
C ALA A 381 -6.84 -19.23 2.96
N ALA A 382 -7.11 -17.92 2.94
CA ALA A 382 -8.22 -17.33 3.67
C ALA A 382 -9.59 -17.83 3.17
N LEU A 383 -9.75 -17.97 1.84
CA LEU A 383 -10.96 -18.52 1.22
C LEU A 383 -11.26 -19.93 1.73
N GLN A 384 -10.22 -20.77 1.80
CA GLN A 384 -10.30 -22.16 2.24
C GLN A 384 -10.49 -22.29 3.76
N ALA A 385 -9.96 -21.36 4.55
CA ALA A 385 -10.05 -21.40 6.02
C ALA A 385 -11.44 -21.01 6.55
N HIS A 386 -12.20 -20.18 5.82
CA HIS A 386 -13.49 -19.63 6.27
C HIS A 386 -14.66 -19.93 5.32
N PRO A 387 -14.89 -21.19 4.91
CA PRO A 387 -15.83 -21.52 3.83
C PRO A 387 -17.29 -21.20 4.16
N GLN A 388 -17.64 -21.05 5.44
CA GLN A 388 -19.03 -20.84 5.90
C GLN A 388 -19.32 -19.38 6.28
N VAL A 389 -18.33 -18.48 6.23
CA VAL A 389 -18.53 -17.08 6.60
C VAL A 389 -18.74 -16.26 5.34
N GLU A 390 -20.00 -16.01 5.00
CA GLU A 390 -20.44 -15.27 3.80
C GLU A 390 -19.62 -13.98 3.57
N GLY A 391 -19.62 -13.08 4.56
CA GLY A 391 -18.93 -11.79 4.44
C GLY A 391 -17.43 -11.94 4.17
N VAL A 392 -16.80 -13.01 4.67
CA VAL A 392 -15.41 -13.34 4.37
C VAL A 392 -15.28 -13.82 2.92
N GLN A 393 -16.12 -14.75 2.48
CA GLN A 393 -16.11 -15.28 1.11
C GLN A 393 -16.29 -14.18 0.06
N GLN A 394 -17.25 -13.26 0.27
CA GLN A 394 -17.50 -12.15 -0.66
C GLN A 394 -16.25 -11.26 -0.85
N HIS A 395 -15.67 -10.77 0.25
CA HIS A 395 -14.53 -9.84 0.17
C HIS A 395 -13.26 -10.53 -0.35
N ILE A 396 -13.09 -11.82 -0.07
CA ILE A 396 -11.97 -12.62 -0.58
C ILE A 396 -12.12 -12.85 -2.08
N CYS A 397 -13.31 -13.23 -2.57
CA CYS A 397 -13.56 -13.33 -4.01
C CYS A 397 -13.32 -12.00 -4.72
N ALA A 398 -13.78 -10.88 -4.14
CA ALA A 398 -13.52 -9.55 -4.69
C ALA A 398 -12.02 -9.21 -4.74
N ALA A 399 -11.25 -9.60 -3.71
CA ALA A 399 -9.80 -9.45 -3.72
C ALA A 399 -9.15 -10.28 -4.84
N LEU A 400 -9.58 -11.54 -5.02
CA LEU A 400 -9.11 -12.41 -6.11
C LEU A 400 -9.35 -11.82 -7.50
N VAL A 401 -10.52 -11.22 -7.72
CA VAL A 401 -10.84 -10.51 -8.97
C VAL A 401 -9.77 -9.47 -9.28
N ASN A 402 -9.43 -8.62 -8.31
CA ASN A 402 -8.47 -7.55 -8.52
C ASN A 402 -7.03 -8.07 -8.67
N VAL A 403 -6.58 -9.02 -7.83
CA VAL A 403 -5.19 -9.51 -7.89
C VAL A 403 -4.91 -10.41 -9.11
N CYS A 404 -5.94 -11.02 -9.71
CA CYS A 404 -5.82 -11.82 -10.93
C CYS A 404 -6.21 -11.06 -12.21
N SER A 405 -6.48 -9.76 -12.13
CA SER A 405 -6.88 -8.97 -13.29
C SER A 405 -5.73 -8.73 -14.29
N GLY A 406 -6.04 -8.63 -15.58
CA GLY A 406 -5.08 -8.31 -16.63
C GLY A 406 -4.90 -9.44 -17.65
N THR A 407 -4.80 -9.07 -18.92
CA THR A 407 -4.76 -10.00 -20.06
C THR A 407 -3.35 -10.20 -20.63
N ASP A 408 -2.38 -9.43 -20.15
CA ASP A 408 -0.98 -9.50 -20.53
C ASP A 408 -0.25 -10.72 -19.92
N ALA A 409 1.04 -10.88 -20.22
CA ALA A 409 1.82 -12.01 -19.73
C ALA A 409 1.90 -12.05 -18.19
N ALA A 410 1.98 -10.88 -17.54
CA ALA A 410 1.99 -10.76 -16.09
C ALA A 410 0.65 -11.18 -15.47
N GLY A 411 -0.47 -10.74 -16.05
CA GLY A 411 -1.81 -11.18 -15.66
C GLY A 411 -1.99 -12.69 -15.83
N ARG A 412 -1.57 -13.26 -16.96
CA ARG A 412 -1.65 -14.72 -17.17
C ARG A 412 -0.77 -15.52 -16.20
N ALA A 413 0.38 -14.98 -15.81
CA ALA A 413 1.23 -15.59 -14.77
C ALA A 413 0.56 -15.54 -13.39
N ARG A 414 -0.10 -14.43 -13.05
CA ARG A 414 -0.89 -14.29 -11.80
C ARG A 414 -2.07 -15.26 -11.79
N SER A 415 -2.83 -15.38 -12.88
CA SER A 415 -3.88 -16.39 -13.02
C SER A 415 -3.35 -17.82 -12.87
N GLN A 416 -2.13 -18.10 -13.35
CA GLN A 416 -1.53 -19.42 -13.18
C GLN A 416 -1.21 -19.70 -11.73
N ARG A 417 -0.59 -18.73 -11.07
CA ARG A 417 -0.25 -18.81 -9.66
C ARG A 417 -1.50 -18.99 -8.77
N ALA A 418 -2.60 -18.32 -9.11
CA ALA A 418 -3.89 -18.50 -8.43
C ALA A 418 -4.43 -19.93 -8.63
N ALA A 419 -4.37 -20.47 -9.84
CA ALA A 419 -4.74 -21.85 -10.09
C ALA A 419 -3.86 -22.82 -9.28
N ASP A 420 -2.54 -22.65 -9.29
CA ASP A 420 -1.60 -23.49 -8.55
C ASP A 420 -1.86 -23.45 -7.03
N ALA A 421 -2.28 -22.31 -6.49
CA ALA A 421 -2.69 -22.16 -5.09
C ALA A 421 -4.06 -22.82 -4.76
N GLY A 422 -4.81 -23.29 -5.76
CA GLY A 422 -6.13 -23.91 -5.57
C GLY A 422 -7.31 -22.94 -5.58
N ALA A 423 -7.16 -21.76 -6.21
CA ALA A 423 -8.23 -20.77 -6.28
C ALA A 423 -9.48 -21.28 -7.01
N ILE A 424 -9.31 -22.08 -8.07
CA ILE A 424 -10.42 -22.60 -8.89
C ILE A 424 -11.37 -23.42 -8.04
N GLU A 425 -10.85 -24.46 -7.37
CA GLU A 425 -11.65 -25.35 -6.54
C GLU A 425 -12.27 -24.60 -5.34
N ALA A 426 -11.51 -23.69 -4.73
CA ALA A 426 -11.98 -22.92 -3.59
C ALA A 426 -13.13 -21.96 -3.97
N VAL A 427 -13.05 -21.29 -5.12
CA VAL A 427 -14.14 -20.43 -5.61
C VAL A 427 -15.36 -21.25 -5.99
N VAL A 428 -15.20 -22.41 -6.64
CA VAL A 428 -16.35 -23.29 -6.93
C VAL A 428 -17.05 -23.74 -5.64
N ALA A 429 -16.29 -24.11 -4.61
CA ALA A 429 -16.84 -24.45 -3.31
C ALA A 429 -17.59 -23.26 -2.66
N ALA A 430 -17.07 -22.04 -2.80
CA ALA A 430 -17.73 -20.83 -2.31
C ALA A 430 -19.07 -20.57 -3.00
N LEU A 431 -19.11 -20.69 -4.34
CA LEU A 431 -20.34 -20.54 -5.12
C LEU A 431 -21.40 -21.57 -4.69
N GLN A 432 -20.99 -22.82 -4.44
CA GLN A 432 -21.89 -23.89 -4.02
C GLN A 432 -22.37 -23.72 -2.56
N ALA A 433 -21.52 -23.21 -1.67
CA ALA A 433 -21.86 -23.04 -0.26
C ALA A 433 -22.81 -21.86 0.00
N HIS A 434 -22.75 -20.81 -0.83
CA HIS A 434 -23.50 -19.56 -0.63
C HIS A 434 -24.43 -19.19 -1.80
N PRO A 435 -25.34 -20.08 -2.25
CA PRO A 435 -26.08 -19.92 -3.51
C PRO A 435 -27.05 -18.73 -3.55
N GLN A 436 -27.41 -18.15 -2.40
CA GLN A 436 -28.31 -17.01 -2.30
C GLN A 436 -27.58 -15.67 -2.11
N GLU A 437 -26.26 -15.71 -1.94
CA GLU A 437 -25.48 -14.53 -1.58
C GLU A 437 -24.91 -13.88 -2.83
N ALA A 438 -25.63 -12.87 -3.32
CA ALA A 438 -25.34 -12.19 -4.59
C ALA A 438 -23.89 -11.74 -4.72
N GLY A 439 -23.30 -11.17 -3.66
CA GLY A 439 -21.90 -10.74 -3.68
C GLY A 439 -20.91 -11.91 -3.83
N VAL A 440 -21.17 -13.06 -3.21
CA VAL A 440 -20.33 -14.26 -3.38
C VAL A 440 -20.47 -14.80 -4.80
N GLN A 441 -21.70 -14.87 -5.32
CA GLN A 441 -21.98 -15.38 -6.67
C GLN A 441 -21.32 -14.48 -7.74
N GLN A 442 -21.53 -13.17 -7.66
CA GLN A 442 -20.97 -12.20 -8.59
C GLN A 442 -19.44 -12.26 -8.59
N HIS A 443 -18.81 -12.08 -7.42
CA HIS A 443 -17.35 -12.02 -7.34
C HIS A 443 -16.71 -13.39 -7.59
N GLY A 444 -17.37 -14.49 -7.24
CA GLY A 444 -16.89 -15.84 -7.54
C GLY A 444 -16.90 -16.13 -9.04
N CYS A 445 -17.98 -15.77 -9.76
CA CYS A 445 -18.02 -15.86 -11.22
C CYS A 445 -16.92 -15.00 -11.87
N ALA A 446 -16.76 -13.75 -11.42
CA ALA A 446 -15.71 -12.85 -11.90
C ALA A 446 -14.29 -13.40 -11.62
N ALA A 447 -14.06 -13.99 -10.43
CA ALA A 447 -12.78 -14.59 -10.10
C ALA A 447 -12.47 -15.79 -11.00
N LEU A 448 -13.46 -16.67 -11.24
CA LEU A 448 -13.30 -17.81 -12.15
C LEU A 448 -12.97 -17.37 -13.58
N GLY A 449 -13.67 -16.37 -14.10
CA GLY A 449 -13.39 -15.91 -15.46
C GLY A 449 -12.01 -15.26 -15.59
N ASN A 450 -11.51 -14.54 -14.56
CA ASN A 450 -10.14 -13.99 -14.56
C ASN A 450 -9.08 -15.11 -14.47
N VAL A 451 -9.24 -16.06 -13.56
CA VAL A 451 -8.31 -17.18 -13.39
C VAL A 451 -8.30 -18.08 -14.64
N CYS A 452 -9.43 -18.25 -15.31
CA CYS A 452 -9.55 -19.05 -16.53
C CYS A 452 -9.24 -18.27 -17.82
N TYR A 453 -8.81 -17.01 -17.74
CA TYR A 453 -8.45 -16.23 -18.92
C TYR A 453 -7.18 -16.79 -19.61
N GLY A 454 -7.13 -16.67 -20.94
CA GLY A 454 -6.00 -17.09 -21.78
C GLY A 454 -6.33 -18.21 -22.77
N ASP A 455 -5.66 -18.19 -23.92
CA ASP A 455 -5.81 -19.14 -25.03
C ASP A 455 -4.55 -19.96 -25.31
N ASP A 456 -3.47 -19.71 -24.56
CA ASP A 456 -2.28 -20.55 -24.56
C ASP A 456 -2.52 -21.90 -23.87
N ALA A 457 -1.60 -22.85 -24.03
CA ALA A 457 -1.73 -24.20 -23.46
C ALA A 457 -1.95 -24.20 -21.94
N VAL A 458 -1.38 -23.23 -21.25
CA VAL A 458 -1.51 -23.04 -19.79
C VAL A 458 -2.92 -22.57 -19.44
N GLY A 459 -3.45 -21.56 -20.14
CA GLY A 459 -4.83 -21.08 -20.00
C GLY A 459 -5.85 -22.16 -20.34
N LEU A 460 -5.63 -22.95 -21.40
CA LEU A 460 -6.50 -24.08 -21.74
C LEU A 460 -6.49 -25.18 -20.66
N ALA A 461 -5.34 -25.44 -20.02
CA ALA A 461 -5.26 -26.36 -18.89
C ALA A 461 -6.05 -25.84 -17.67
N ARG A 462 -5.98 -24.54 -17.36
CA ARG A 462 -6.81 -23.93 -16.30
C ARG A 462 -8.30 -24.07 -16.56
N LYS A 463 -8.74 -23.84 -17.80
CA LYS A 463 -10.14 -24.03 -18.22
C LYS A 463 -10.61 -25.47 -18.05
N GLN A 464 -9.74 -26.44 -18.38
CA GLN A 464 -10.05 -27.84 -18.15
C GLN A 464 -10.17 -28.17 -16.65
N ARG A 465 -9.23 -27.68 -15.83
CA ARG A 465 -9.28 -27.83 -14.37
C ARG A 465 -10.56 -27.22 -13.77
N ALA A 466 -10.99 -26.05 -14.25
CA ALA A 466 -12.26 -25.44 -13.82
C ALA A 466 -13.47 -26.31 -14.19
N ALA A 467 -13.50 -26.87 -15.40
CA ALA A 467 -14.55 -27.82 -15.76
C ALA A 467 -14.52 -29.05 -14.84
N ASP A 468 -13.36 -29.66 -14.63
CA ASP A 468 -13.21 -30.85 -13.77
C ASP A 468 -13.63 -30.58 -12.32
N ALA A 469 -13.38 -29.37 -11.81
CA ALA A 469 -13.82 -28.92 -10.50
C ALA A 469 -15.33 -28.65 -10.38
N GLY A 470 -16.08 -28.64 -11.49
CA GLY A 470 -17.53 -28.36 -11.49
C GLY A 470 -17.90 -26.89 -11.62
N ALA A 471 -17.00 -26.03 -12.13
CA ALA A 471 -17.26 -24.60 -12.29
C ALA A 471 -18.44 -24.31 -13.22
N ILE A 472 -18.62 -25.09 -14.29
CA ILE A 472 -19.71 -24.91 -15.25
C ILE A 472 -21.06 -25.07 -14.55
N GLU A 473 -21.26 -26.16 -13.83
CA GLU A 473 -22.50 -26.41 -13.10
C GLU A 473 -22.73 -25.38 -11.99
N ALA A 474 -21.68 -25.01 -11.26
CA ALA A 474 -21.79 -24.03 -10.18
C ALA A 474 -22.20 -22.64 -10.71
N VAL A 475 -21.61 -22.17 -11.82
CA VAL A 475 -21.96 -20.88 -12.41
C VAL A 475 -23.37 -20.89 -13.00
N VAL A 476 -23.80 -21.99 -13.65
CA VAL A 476 -25.19 -22.09 -14.13
C VAL A 476 -26.17 -22.07 -12.95
N ALA A 477 -25.87 -22.78 -11.86
CA ALA A 477 -26.69 -22.76 -10.65
C ALA A 477 -26.76 -21.35 -10.04
N ALA A 478 -25.65 -20.60 -10.02
CA ALA A 478 -25.60 -19.21 -9.56
C ALA A 478 -26.57 -18.31 -10.35
N MET A 479 -26.48 -18.39 -11.69
CA MET A 479 -27.36 -17.62 -12.59
C MET A 479 -28.84 -17.98 -12.41
N GLN A 480 -29.15 -19.26 -12.19
CA GLN A 480 -30.53 -19.72 -11.96
C GLN A 480 -31.07 -19.36 -10.58
N ALA A 481 -30.21 -19.31 -9.55
CA ALA A 481 -30.59 -18.97 -8.19
C ALA A 481 -30.87 -17.48 -8.03
N LEU A 482 -30.18 -16.62 -8.78
CA LEU A 482 -30.28 -15.16 -8.68
C LEU A 482 -30.61 -14.51 -10.04
N PRO A 483 -31.76 -14.84 -10.65
CA PRO A 483 -32.12 -14.37 -11.99
C PRO A 483 -32.29 -12.85 -12.05
N GLU A 484 -32.70 -12.21 -10.94
CA GLU A 484 -32.95 -10.77 -10.87
C GLU A 484 -31.70 -9.93 -10.62
N VAL A 485 -30.54 -10.55 -10.33
CA VAL A 485 -29.29 -9.81 -10.04
C VAL A 485 -28.46 -9.67 -11.30
N GLU A 486 -28.50 -8.49 -11.91
CA GLU A 486 -27.82 -8.14 -13.16
C GLU A 486 -26.34 -8.54 -13.16
N GLU A 487 -25.60 -8.20 -12.10
CA GLU A 487 -24.15 -8.45 -12.03
C GLU A 487 -23.80 -9.95 -11.94
N VAL A 488 -24.68 -10.77 -11.34
CA VAL A 488 -24.51 -12.23 -11.31
C VAL A 488 -24.73 -12.80 -12.72
N GLN A 489 -25.71 -12.29 -13.45
CA GLN A 489 -25.98 -12.73 -14.82
C GLN A 489 -24.84 -12.35 -15.78
N GLU A 490 -24.35 -11.12 -15.70
CA GLU A 490 -23.22 -10.63 -16.49
C GLU A 490 -21.96 -11.47 -16.23
N MET A 491 -21.54 -11.55 -14.96
CA MET A 491 -20.31 -12.26 -14.58
C MET A 491 -20.45 -13.77 -14.80
N GLY A 492 -21.64 -14.33 -14.63
CA GLY A 492 -21.93 -15.74 -14.90
C GLY A 492 -21.78 -16.08 -16.38
N CYS A 493 -22.39 -15.28 -17.27
CA CYS A 493 -22.24 -15.44 -18.71
C CYS A 493 -20.77 -15.34 -19.14
N TRP A 494 -20.07 -14.32 -18.62
CA TRP A 494 -18.66 -14.08 -18.91
C TRP A 494 -17.76 -15.23 -18.45
N ALA A 495 -17.97 -15.74 -17.24
CA ALA A 495 -17.21 -16.87 -16.68
C ALA A 495 -17.41 -18.14 -17.52
N LEU A 496 -18.66 -18.48 -17.87
CA LEU A 496 -18.97 -19.63 -18.72
C LEU A 496 -18.34 -19.51 -20.10
N ARG A 497 -18.36 -18.31 -20.70
CA ARG A 497 -17.71 -18.04 -21.99
C ARG A 497 -16.22 -18.32 -21.90
N ASN A 498 -15.54 -17.82 -20.87
CA ASN A 498 -14.11 -18.05 -20.68
C ASN A 498 -13.77 -19.53 -20.45
N VAL A 499 -14.50 -20.23 -19.58
CA VAL A 499 -14.26 -21.66 -19.29
C VAL A 499 -14.51 -22.53 -20.52
N CYS A 500 -15.54 -22.22 -21.32
CA CYS A 500 -15.90 -23.00 -22.50
C CYS A 500 -15.08 -22.65 -23.76
N PHE A 501 -14.33 -21.55 -23.73
CA PHE A 501 -13.55 -21.10 -24.89
C PHE A 501 -12.46 -22.10 -25.29
N GLY A 502 -12.26 -22.23 -26.60
CA GLY A 502 -11.20 -23.01 -27.23
C GLY A 502 -11.68 -23.73 -28.50
N THR A 503 -10.75 -24.18 -29.32
CA THR A 503 -11.03 -24.87 -30.59
C THR A 503 -10.73 -26.37 -30.56
N ASP A 504 -10.07 -26.83 -29.48
CA ASP A 504 -9.67 -28.22 -29.30
C ASP A 504 -10.83 -29.16 -28.89
N ALA A 505 -10.53 -30.46 -28.80
CA ALA A 505 -11.51 -31.47 -28.40
C ALA A 505 -12.01 -31.28 -26.96
N SER A 506 -11.14 -30.82 -26.05
CA SER A 506 -11.51 -30.55 -24.67
C SER A 506 -12.48 -29.36 -24.58
N ALA A 507 -12.31 -28.32 -25.40
CA ALA A 507 -13.25 -27.22 -25.51
C ALA A 507 -14.62 -27.66 -26.01
N ARG A 508 -14.67 -28.57 -26.99
CA ARG A 508 -15.94 -29.20 -27.41
C ARG A 508 -16.59 -29.98 -26.26
N ALA A 509 -15.81 -30.73 -25.48
CA ALA A 509 -16.33 -31.44 -24.31
C ALA A 509 -16.86 -30.48 -23.23
N ARG A 510 -16.15 -29.37 -22.96
CA ARG A 510 -16.60 -28.32 -22.02
C ARG A 510 -17.90 -27.66 -22.50
N ARG A 511 -18.02 -27.33 -23.79
CA ARG A 511 -19.28 -26.82 -24.37
C ARG A 511 -20.42 -27.81 -24.26
N GLN A 512 -20.19 -29.08 -24.58
CA GLN A 512 -21.20 -30.12 -24.41
C GLN A 512 -21.66 -30.26 -22.95
N ARG A 513 -20.71 -30.17 -22.00
CA ARG A 513 -21.02 -30.15 -20.56
C ARG A 513 -21.85 -28.93 -20.16
N ALA A 514 -21.52 -27.74 -20.67
CA ALA A 514 -22.30 -26.52 -20.45
C ALA A 514 -23.73 -26.63 -21.01
N VAL A 515 -23.90 -27.23 -22.20
CA VAL A 515 -25.23 -27.53 -22.76
C VAL A 515 -25.99 -28.49 -21.84
N THR A 516 -25.36 -29.58 -21.37
CA THR A 516 -25.99 -30.51 -20.42
C THR A 516 -26.35 -29.84 -19.09
N ALA A 517 -25.54 -28.90 -18.62
CA ALA A 517 -25.81 -28.10 -17.42
C ALA A 517 -26.90 -27.03 -17.62
N ARG A 518 -27.43 -26.87 -18.83
CA ARG A 518 -28.45 -25.87 -19.20
C ARG A 518 -27.95 -24.42 -19.23
N ALA A 519 -26.68 -24.23 -19.58
CA ALA A 519 -26.09 -22.90 -19.78
C ALA A 519 -26.80 -22.08 -20.90
N PRO A 520 -27.20 -22.66 -22.06
CA PRO A 520 -27.93 -21.90 -23.08
C PRO A 520 -29.26 -21.33 -22.59
N GLU A 521 -30.00 -22.10 -21.79
CA GLU A 521 -31.25 -21.67 -21.19
C GLU A 521 -31.03 -20.62 -20.11
N ALA A 522 -30.00 -20.77 -19.27
CA ALA A 522 -29.63 -19.76 -18.28
C ALA A 522 -29.24 -18.43 -18.96
N ALA A 523 -28.43 -18.48 -20.02
CA ALA A 523 -28.10 -17.30 -20.82
C ALA A 523 -29.34 -16.66 -21.46
N THR A 524 -30.25 -17.47 -22.00
CA THR A 524 -31.50 -16.94 -22.59
C THR A 524 -32.40 -16.29 -21.53
N ALA A 525 -32.49 -16.88 -20.34
CA ALA A 525 -33.24 -16.29 -19.23
C ALA A 525 -32.61 -14.97 -18.76
N ALA A 526 -31.28 -14.89 -18.67
CA ALA A 526 -30.56 -13.65 -18.37
C ALA A 526 -30.88 -12.53 -19.36
N LEU A 527 -30.83 -12.84 -20.67
CA LEU A 527 -31.16 -11.89 -21.74
C LEU A 527 -32.61 -11.40 -21.66
N GLN A 528 -33.53 -12.27 -21.24
CA GLN A 528 -34.96 -11.92 -21.12
C GLN A 528 -35.28 -11.13 -19.85
N ALA A 529 -34.63 -11.45 -18.73
CA ALA A 529 -34.82 -10.78 -17.45
C ALA A 529 -34.26 -9.35 -17.48
N HIS A 530 -33.15 -9.13 -18.21
CA HIS A 530 -32.41 -7.86 -18.22
C HIS A 530 -32.27 -7.24 -19.61
N PRO A 531 -33.38 -6.89 -20.29
CA PRO A 531 -33.36 -6.41 -21.68
C PRO A 531 -32.67 -5.05 -21.84
N GLU A 532 -32.61 -4.24 -20.77
CA GLU A 532 -32.04 -2.89 -20.80
C GLU A 532 -30.56 -2.85 -20.36
N ASN A 533 -30.05 -3.92 -19.72
CA ASN A 533 -28.65 -3.98 -19.31
C ASN A 533 -27.76 -4.46 -20.48
N ALA A 534 -27.03 -3.52 -21.09
CA ALA A 534 -26.18 -3.79 -22.24
C ALA A 534 -25.09 -4.84 -21.99
N ALA A 535 -24.51 -4.89 -20.78
CA ALA A 535 -23.45 -5.83 -20.45
C ALA A 535 -23.98 -7.27 -20.34
N VAL A 536 -25.14 -7.46 -19.70
CA VAL A 536 -25.84 -8.75 -19.67
C VAL A 536 -26.24 -9.18 -21.09
N GLN A 537 -26.73 -8.26 -21.92
CA GLN A 537 -27.07 -8.54 -23.31
C GLN A 537 -25.86 -9.01 -24.12
N GLU A 538 -24.73 -8.31 -24.00
CA GLU A 538 -23.50 -8.63 -24.72
C GLU A 538 -22.94 -10.00 -24.30
N GLU A 539 -22.68 -10.20 -23.00
CA GLU A 539 -22.07 -11.43 -22.50
C GLU A 539 -22.99 -12.64 -22.67
N GLY A 540 -24.30 -12.46 -22.45
CA GLY A 540 -25.29 -13.51 -22.66
C GLY A 540 -25.39 -13.95 -24.12
N GLN A 541 -25.37 -13.02 -25.08
CA GLN A 541 -25.42 -13.35 -26.50
C GLN A 541 -24.13 -14.05 -26.95
N GLN A 542 -22.96 -13.55 -26.53
CA GLN A 542 -21.69 -14.16 -26.87
C GLN A 542 -21.53 -15.58 -26.30
N LEU A 543 -22.06 -15.83 -25.09
CA LEU A 543 -22.11 -17.18 -24.54
C LEU A 543 -23.01 -18.09 -25.38
N ARG A 544 -24.20 -17.63 -25.80
CA ARG A 544 -25.09 -18.41 -26.66
C ARG A 544 -24.43 -18.77 -27.98
N ASP A 545 -23.79 -17.82 -28.63
CA ASP A 545 -23.10 -18.02 -29.91
C ASP A 545 -21.94 -19.02 -29.79
N LEU A 546 -21.27 -19.07 -28.63
CA LEU A 546 -20.19 -20.03 -28.36
C LEU A 546 -20.69 -21.47 -28.16
N LEU A 547 -21.89 -21.63 -27.58
CA LEU A 547 -22.45 -22.94 -27.18
C LEU A 547 -23.25 -23.64 -28.28
N VAL A 548 -23.58 -22.92 -29.36
CA VAL A 548 -24.12 -23.49 -30.61
C VAL A 548 -22.97 -24.03 -31.47
#